data_AF-A0A927R5N8-F1
#
_entry.id   AF-A0A927R5N8-F1
#
_cell.length_a   1.000
_cell.length_b   1.000
_cell.length_c   1.000
_cell.angle_alpha   90.00
_cell.angle_beta   90.00
_cell.angle_gamma   90.00
#
_symmetry.space_group_name_H-M   'P 1'
#
loop_
_entity.id
_entity.type
_entity.pdbx_description
1 polymer ?
#
loop_
_entity_poly.entity_id
_entity_poly.type
_entity_poly.pdbx_seq_one_letter_code
_entity_poly.pdbx_strand_id
1 'polypeptide(L)'
;MDEAFFYKHYLNNAMLKEAFQLDKSVDQVSTIGTLGNIPLIVITGGKTEKIYKNWIESQKNLLSLSTNHAHIVIENSGHFIHLEQPEKVSDAIKNLIMVSRA
;
A
#
# COMPACT_ATOMS: atom_id res chain seq x y z
N MET A 1 1.32 25.77 -16.66
CA MET A 1 2.46 24.84 -16.48
C MET A 1 2.48 23.94 -17.70
N ASP A 2 3.58 23.90 -18.44
CA ASP A 2 3.69 23.11 -19.67
C ASP A 2 3.61 21.60 -19.35
N GLU A 3 2.87 20.86 -20.17
CA GLU A 3 2.60 19.43 -20.00
C GLU A 3 3.91 18.62 -20.05
N ALA A 4 4.84 19.03 -20.94
CA ALA A 4 6.16 18.42 -21.03
C ALA A 4 7.01 18.67 -19.77
N PHE A 5 6.87 19.84 -19.14
CA PHE A 5 7.55 20.16 -17.89
C PHE A 5 7.03 19.29 -16.73
N PHE A 6 5.71 19.07 -16.67
CA PHE A 6 5.09 18.18 -15.68
C PHE A 6 5.61 16.74 -15.83
N TYR A 7 5.55 16.14 -17.03
CA TYR A 7 6.04 14.77 -17.23
C TYR A 7 7.54 14.61 -16.98
N LYS A 8 8.36 15.63 -17.28
CA LYS A 8 9.80 15.61 -17.02
C LYS A 8 10.15 15.60 -15.53
N HIS A 9 9.29 16.13 -14.67
CA HIS A 9 9.52 16.24 -13.22
C HIS A 9 8.52 15.44 -12.38
N TYR A 10 7.61 14.71 -13.02
CA TYR A 10 6.58 13.90 -12.37
C TYR A 10 7.20 12.83 -11.46
N LEU A 11 8.28 12.20 -11.94
CA LEU A 11 9.07 11.26 -11.18
C LEU A 11 10.31 11.98 -10.62
N ASN A 12 10.45 11.98 -9.30
CA ASN A 12 11.70 12.43 -8.68
C ASN A 12 12.75 11.32 -8.72
N ASN A 13 14.00 11.66 -8.37
CA ASN A 13 15.11 10.70 -8.36
C ASN A 13 14.87 9.48 -7.45
N ALA A 14 14.06 9.61 -6.39
CA ALA A 14 13.72 8.49 -5.52
C ALA A 14 12.79 7.50 -6.24
N MET A 15 11.75 8.00 -6.93
CA MET A 15 10.82 7.15 -7.70
C MET A 15 11.53 6.42 -8.85
N LEU A 16 12.46 7.08 -9.54
CA LEU A 16 13.25 6.42 -10.58
C LEU A 16 14.15 5.33 -10.00
N LYS A 17 14.82 5.59 -8.87
CA LYS A 17 15.65 4.59 -8.19
C LYS A 17 14.83 3.39 -7.74
N GLU A 18 13.64 3.62 -7.19
CA GLU A 18 12.73 2.56 -6.80
C GLU A 18 12.38 1.66 -7.99
N ALA A 19 12.00 2.26 -9.13
CA ALA A 19 11.73 1.52 -10.35
C ALA A 19 12.93 0.65 -10.79
N PHE A 20 14.16 1.17 -10.69
CA PHE A 20 15.38 0.40 -11.01
C PHE A 20 15.73 -0.69 -9.98
N GLN A 21 15.17 -0.67 -8.77
CA GLN A 21 15.43 -1.70 -7.75
C GLN A 21 14.33 -2.75 -7.65
N LEU A 22 13.26 -2.67 -8.47
CA LEU A 22 12.12 -3.58 -8.41
C LEU A 22 12.56 -5.05 -8.48
N ASP A 23 13.41 -5.43 -9.44
CA ASP A 23 13.86 -6.82 -9.60
C ASP A 23 14.52 -7.36 -8.33
N LYS A 24 15.41 -6.57 -7.73
CA LYS A 24 16.07 -6.96 -6.47
C LYS A 24 15.10 -7.03 -5.31
N SER A 25 14.14 -6.11 -5.26
CA SER A 25 13.10 -6.13 -4.22
C SER A 25 12.23 -7.39 -4.36
N VAL A 26 11.87 -7.77 -5.58
CA VAL A 26 11.14 -9.02 -5.87
C VAL A 26 11.96 -10.23 -5.44
N ASP A 27 13.24 -10.30 -5.79
CA ASP A 27 14.12 -11.41 -5.36
C ASP A 27 14.16 -11.54 -3.84
N GLN A 28 14.27 -10.41 -3.11
CA GLN A 28 14.27 -10.40 -1.64
C GLN A 28 12.96 -10.94 -1.06
N VAL A 29 11.81 -10.47 -1.55
CA VAL A 29 10.51 -10.82 -0.95
C VAL A 29 9.96 -12.16 -1.45
N SER A 30 10.37 -12.62 -2.64
CA SER A 30 9.90 -13.90 -3.22
C SER A 30 10.24 -15.12 -2.38
N THR A 31 11.24 -15.01 -1.50
CA THR A 31 11.66 -16.06 -0.58
C THR A 31 10.78 -16.18 0.67
N ILE A 32 9.92 -15.18 0.94
CA ILE A 32 9.06 -15.12 2.11
C ILE A 32 7.64 -15.54 1.72
N GLY A 33 7.18 -16.69 2.23
CA GLY A 33 5.82 -17.17 2.00
C GLY A 33 4.77 -16.69 3.00
N THR A 34 5.19 -16.28 4.21
CA THR A 34 4.29 -15.85 5.29
C THR A 34 5.01 -14.94 6.29
N LEU A 35 4.25 -14.02 6.90
CA LEU A 35 4.60 -13.20 8.06
C LEU A 35 4.21 -13.88 9.39
N GLY A 36 3.64 -15.08 9.36
CA GLY A 36 3.18 -15.78 10.56
C GLY A 36 2.13 -14.98 11.33
N ASN A 37 2.36 -14.74 12.62
CA ASN A 37 1.45 -13.99 13.48
C ASN A 37 1.80 -12.49 13.60
N ILE A 38 2.71 -11.97 12.77
CA ILE A 38 3.03 -10.53 12.79
C ILE A 38 1.76 -9.75 12.36
N PRO A 39 1.27 -8.78 13.17
CA PRO A 39 0.08 -8.02 12.82
C PRO A 39 0.21 -7.30 11.46
N LEU A 40 -0.81 -7.45 10.61
CA LEU A 40 -0.86 -6.85 9.27
C LEU A 40 -2.16 -6.06 9.09
N ILE A 41 -2.07 -4.78 8.75
CA ILE A 41 -3.23 -3.99 8.31
C ILE A 41 -3.00 -3.53 6.88
N VAL A 42 -3.88 -3.94 5.97
CA VAL A 42 -3.91 -3.47 4.58
C VAL A 42 -4.95 -2.36 4.46
N ILE A 43 -4.55 -1.19 3.96
CA ILE A 43 -5.45 -0.05 3.72
C ILE A 43 -5.54 0.18 2.22
N THR A 44 -6.76 0.19 1.67
CA THR A 44 -7.00 0.29 0.22
C THR A 44 -7.93 1.45 -0.11
N GLY A 45 -7.54 2.30 -1.07
CA GLY A 45 -8.39 3.37 -1.59
C GLY A 45 -9.39 2.80 -2.60
N GLY A 46 -10.68 2.82 -2.28
CA GLY A 46 -11.73 2.17 -3.07
C GLY A 46 -11.91 2.77 -4.47
N LYS A 47 -11.58 4.05 -4.68
CA LYS A 47 -11.63 4.67 -6.03
C LYS A 47 -10.65 4.00 -7.01
N THR A 48 -9.59 3.37 -6.50
CA THR A 48 -8.56 2.72 -7.33
C THR A 48 -9.12 1.54 -8.13
N GLU A 49 -10.18 0.88 -7.65
CA GLU A 49 -10.87 -0.21 -8.37
C GLU A 49 -11.42 0.24 -9.72
N LYS A 50 -11.79 1.53 -9.84
CA LYS A 50 -12.29 2.09 -11.11
C LYS A 50 -11.20 2.29 -12.14
N ILE A 51 -9.94 2.33 -11.72
CA ILE A 51 -8.75 2.54 -12.57
C ILE A 51 -8.11 1.19 -12.89
N TYR A 52 -7.95 0.34 -11.87
CA TYR A 52 -7.34 -0.98 -11.99
C TYR A 52 -8.35 -2.04 -11.54
N LYS A 53 -8.81 -2.85 -12.49
CA LYS A 53 -9.75 -3.94 -12.21
C LYS A 53 -9.12 -4.95 -11.25
N ASN A 54 -9.92 -5.46 -10.30
CA ASN A 54 -9.53 -6.42 -9.27
C ASN A 54 -8.48 -5.86 -8.29
N TRP A 55 -8.37 -4.54 -8.16
CA TRP A 55 -7.43 -3.92 -7.24
C TRP A 55 -7.74 -4.29 -5.79
N ILE A 56 -9.00 -4.15 -5.37
CA ILE A 56 -9.42 -4.47 -4.00
C ILE A 56 -9.16 -5.96 -3.70
N GLU A 57 -9.44 -6.85 -4.64
CA GLU A 57 -9.17 -8.29 -4.47
C GLU A 57 -7.66 -8.58 -4.42
N SER A 58 -6.84 -7.90 -5.23
CA SER A 58 -5.39 -8.06 -5.16
C SER A 58 -4.83 -7.60 -3.82
N GLN A 59 -5.36 -6.51 -3.26
CA GLN A 59 -4.99 -6.06 -1.91
C GLN A 59 -5.45 -7.03 -0.83
N LYS A 60 -6.65 -7.62 -0.98
CA LYS A 60 -7.17 -8.64 -0.06
C LYS A 60 -6.34 -9.92 -0.07
N ASN A 61 -5.73 -10.30 -1.19
CA ASN A 61 -4.84 -11.47 -1.25
C ASN A 61 -3.62 -11.33 -0.31
N LEU A 62 -3.18 -10.10 -0.02
CA LEU A 62 -2.08 -9.84 0.91
C LEU A 62 -2.41 -10.28 2.34
N LEU A 63 -3.69 -10.41 2.71
CA LEU A 63 -4.09 -10.87 4.04
C LEU A 63 -3.59 -12.30 4.31
N SER A 64 -3.46 -13.14 3.28
CA SER A 64 -2.94 -14.51 3.41
C SER A 64 -1.52 -14.58 3.99
N LEU A 65 -0.78 -13.46 3.98
CA LEU A 65 0.56 -13.39 4.53
C LEU A 65 0.58 -13.53 6.06
N SER A 66 -0.46 -13.12 6.79
CA SER A 66 -0.46 -13.13 8.27
C SER A 66 -1.69 -13.84 8.84
N THR A 67 -1.57 -14.49 9.99
CA THR A 67 -2.74 -15.00 10.73
C THR A 67 -3.44 -13.93 11.58
N ASN A 68 -2.80 -12.77 11.75
CA ASN A 68 -3.34 -11.62 12.46
C ASN A 68 -3.42 -10.42 11.50
N HIS A 69 -4.53 -10.36 10.76
CA HIS A 69 -4.69 -9.42 9.67
C HIS A 69 -5.99 -8.61 9.76
N ALA A 70 -6.00 -7.41 9.17
CA ALA A 70 -7.21 -6.66 8.87
C ALA A 70 -7.12 -5.97 7.52
N HIS A 71 -8.26 -5.79 6.86
CA HIS A 71 -8.39 -5.04 5.61
C HIS A 71 -9.35 -3.88 5.78
N ILE A 72 -8.90 -2.67 5.48
CA ILE A 72 -9.68 -1.45 5.57
C ILE A 72 -9.79 -0.86 4.16
N VAL A 73 -10.99 -0.90 3.59
CA VAL A 73 -11.27 -0.22 2.31
C VAL A 73 -11.85 1.17 2.60
N ILE A 74 -11.21 2.20 2.05
CA ILE A 74 -11.64 3.58 2.15
C ILE A 74 -12.24 3.99 0.82
N GLU A 75 -13.56 3.81 0.70
CA GLU A 75 -14.32 3.98 -0.56
C GLU A 75 -14.06 5.33 -1.25
N ASN A 76 -13.91 6.39 -0.46
CA ASN A 76 -13.77 7.75 -0.97
C ASN A 76 -12.31 8.21 -1.17
N SER A 77 -11.35 7.29 -1.30
CA SER A 77 -9.93 7.61 -1.50
C SER A 77 -9.34 6.95 -2.75
N GLY A 78 -8.41 7.65 -3.42
CA GLY A 78 -7.55 7.10 -4.48
C GLY A 78 -6.24 6.52 -3.94
N HIS A 79 -5.18 6.58 -4.75
CA HIS A 79 -3.88 5.96 -4.47
C HIS A 79 -3.16 6.61 -3.28
N PHE A 80 -3.23 7.93 -3.14
CA PHE A 80 -2.52 8.68 -2.08
C PHE A 80 -3.37 8.81 -0.81
N ILE A 81 -3.77 7.66 -0.24
CA ILE A 81 -4.68 7.58 0.92
C ILE A 81 -4.20 8.43 2.11
N HIS A 82 -2.90 8.48 2.35
CA HIS A 82 -2.31 9.26 3.44
C HIS A 82 -2.45 10.78 3.26
N LEU A 83 -2.65 11.26 2.03
CA LEU A 83 -2.93 12.68 1.74
C LEU A 83 -4.44 12.95 1.75
N GLU A 84 -5.25 12.03 1.21
CA GLU A 84 -6.71 12.20 1.09
C GLU A 84 -7.47 11.92 2.39
N GLN A 85 -6.99 10.98 3.21
CA GLN A 85 -7.67 10.46 4.40
C GLN A 85 -6.66 10.23 5.56
N PRO A 86 -5.88 11.25 5.96
CA PRO A 86 -4.80 11.12 6.92
C PRO A 86 -5.24 10.56 8.28
N GLU A 87 -6.42 10.95 8.77
CA GLU A 87 -6.98 10.47 10.04
C GLU A 87 -7.18 8.94 10.04
N LYS A 88 -7.73 8.39 8.96
CA LYS A 88 -7.95 6.94 8.84
C LYS A 88 -6.64 6.15 8.82
N VAL A 89 -5.61 6.72 8.20
CA VAL A 89 -4.26 6.12 8.20
C VAL A 89 -3.64 6.21 9.60
N SER A 90 -3.76 7.35 10.28
CA SER A 90 -3.27 7.53 11.65
C SER A 90 -3.92 6.54 12.62
N ASP A 91 -5.24 6.38 12.54
CA ASP A 91 -5.98 5.47 13.41
C ASP A 91 -5.64 4.00 13.13
N ALA A 92 -5.44 3.62 11.87
CA ALA A 92 -4.95 2.29 11.52
C ALA A 92 -3.56 2.02 12.13
N ILE A 93 -2.65 3.00 12.09
CA ILE A 93 -1.31 2.89 12.71
C ILE A 93 -1.43 2.74 14.24
N LYS A 94 -2.26 3.55 14.89
CA LYS A 94 -2.49 3.44 16.35
C LYS A 94 -3.05 2.06 16.70
N ASN A 95 -4.02 1.56 15.93
CA ASN A 95 -4.60 0.24 16.12
C ASN A 95 -3.54 -0.86 15.96
N LEU A 96 -2.69 -0.77 14.93
CA LEU A 96 -1.58 -1.71 14.72
C LEU A 96 -0.64 -1.75 15.93
N ILE A 97 -0.28 -0.58 16.49
CA ILE A 97 0.59 -0.49 17.67
C ILE A 97 -0.08 -1.13 18.89
N MET A 98 -1.39 -0.93 19.08
CA MET A 98 -2.13 -1.52 20.20
C MET A 98 -2.16 -3.06 20.10
N VAL A 99 -2.49 -3.62 18.94
CA VAL A 99 -2.56 -5.08 18.76
C VAL A 99 -1.19 -5.75 18.77
N SER A 100 -0.11 -5.00 18.49
CA SER A 100 1.26 -5.52 18.54
C SER A 100 1.84 -5.57 19.96
N ARG A 101 1.15 -4.99 20.95
CA ARG A 101 1.56 -4.96 22.36
C ARG A 101 0.82 -5.95 23.25
N ALA A 102 -0.21 -6.62 22.70
CA ALA A 102 -1.01 -7.63 23.38
C ALA A 102 -0.34 -9.01 23.29
#